data_AF-A0A317G6E0-F1
#
_entry.id   AF-A0A317G6E0-F1
#
_cell.length_a   1.000
_cell.length_b   1.000
_cell.length_c   1.000
_cell.angle_alpha   90.00
_cell.angle_beta   90.00
_cell.angle_gamma   90.00
#
_symmetry.space_group_name_H-M   'P 1'
#
loop_
_entity.id
_entity.type
_entity.pdbx_description
1 polymer ?
#
loop_
_entity_poly.entity_id
_entity_poly.type
_entity_poly.pdbx_seq_one_letter_code
_entity_poly.pdbx_strand_id
1 'polypeptide(L)'
;MEYKFRVQTEEEQKEFNGGAHICAIYDFFKYAKEMESKIPLAFGQLKARFGEPSYLTKNFENMYSYNLCAEAENGEKFYLYAYCGPTGPAIGGNSGDESTEKAARALADYIIEADSVDYEIEAYYLDGPCRLVQGVKDGVPYSTEEEIEFDDPALAELY
;
A
#
# COMPACT_ATOMS: atom_id res chain seq x y z
N MET A 1 15.44 9.14 -14.26
CA MET A 1 15.20 7.90 -15.02
C MET A 1 13.70 7.74 -15.03
N GLU A 2 13.09 7.65 -16.20
CA GLU A 2 11.65 7.45 -16.32
C GLU A 2 11.37 5.94 -16.22
N TYR A 3 10.36 5.58 -15.44
CA TYR A 3 9.96 4.19 -15.22
C TYR A 3 8.54 3.99 -15.72
N LYS A 4 8.29 2.87 -16.40
CA LYS A 4 6.93 2.39 -16.63
C LYS A 4 6.55 1.43 -15.50
N PHE A 5 5.48 1.76 -14.79
CA PHE A 5 4.97 0.92 -13.71
C PHE A 5 3.81 0.05 -14.19
N ARG A 6 3.79 -1.21 -13.74
CA ARG A 6 2.69 -2.16 -13.99
C ARG A 6 2.63 -3.23 -12.92
N VAL A 7 1.53 -3.97 -12.89
CA VAL A 7 1.45 -5.24 -12.13
C VAL A 7 2.40 -6.26 -12.75
N GLN A 8 3.07 -7.04 -11.89
CA GLN A 8 3.95 -8.15 -12.30
C GLN A 8 3.13 -9.25 -12.98
N THR A 9 3.71 -9.91 -13.98
CA THR A 9 3.12 -11.13 -14.56
C THR A 9 3.21 -12.30 -13.57
N GLU A 10 2.44 -13.36 -13.80
CA GLU A 10 2.52 -14.57 -12.95
C GLU A 10 3.91 -15.23 -12.97
N GLU A 11 4.66 -15.09 -14.06
CA GLU A 11 6.03 -15.61 -14.17
C GLU A 11 7.00 -14.77 -13.31
N GLU A 12 6.90 -13.45 -13.39
CA GLU A 12 7.73 -12.52 -12.61
C GLU A 12 7.48 -12.69 -11.09
N GLN A 13 6.22 -12.90 -10.69
CA GLN A 13 5.86 -13.15 -9.29
C GLN A 13 6.48 -14.43 -8.72
N LYS A 14 6.74 -15.44 -9.56
CA LYS A 14 7.41 -16.69 -9.14
C LYS A 14 8.92 -16.51 -8.98
N GLU A 15 9.51 -15.52 -9.65
CA GLU A 15 10.94 -15.22 -9.57
C GLU A 15 11.29 -14.36 -8.34
N PHE A 16 10.34 -13.56 -7.86
CA PHE A 16 10.56 -12.65 -6.74
C PHE A 16 10.52 -13.37 -5.38
N ASN A 17 11.69 -13.55 -4.76
CA ASN A 17 11.86 -14.24 -3.48
C ASN A 17 11.87 -13.28 -2.27
N GLY A 18 10.92 -12.34 -2.25
CA GLY A 18 10.74 -11.41 -1.14
C GLY A 18 11.66 -10.18 -1.20
N GLY A 19 11.46 -9.29 -0.23
CA GLY A 19 12.21 -8.05 -0.08
C GLY A 19 11.94 -7.41 1.27
N ALA A 20 12.50 -6.23 1.50
CA ALA A 20 12.30 -5.45 2.71
C ALA A 20 11.64 -4.11 2.39
N HIS A 21 11.14 -3.44 3.44
CA HIS A 21 10.71 -2.06 3.37
C HIS A 21 11.79 -1.16 2.76
N ILE A 22 11.42 -0.27 1.83
CA ILE A 22 12.30 0.75 1.25
C ILE A 22 11.85 2.15 1.66
N CYS A 23 10.58 2.48 1.42
CA CYS A 23 10.03 3.80 1.76
C CYS A 23 8.52 3.76 2.01
N ALA A 24 8.01 4.78 2.70
CA ALA A 24 6.57 5.04 2.79
C ALA A 24 6.07 5.68 1.48
N ILE A 25 4.80 5.45 1.12
CA ILE A 25 4.16 6.13 -0.02
C ILE A 25 3.95 7.62 0.32
N TYR A 26 3.42 7.89 1.51
CA TYR A 26 3.39 9.23 2.09
C TYR A 26 4.41 9.30 3.24
N ASP A 27 5.41 10.18 3.09
CA ASP A 27 6.46 10.39 4.10
C ASP A 27 5.88 10.90 5.41
N PHE A 28 6.12 10.17 6.50
CA PHE A 28 5.62 10.51 7.83
C PHE A 28 6.05 11.90 8.30
N PHE A 29 7.33 12.27 8.11
CA PHE A 29 7.84 13.56 8.56
C PHE A 29 7.23 14.72 7.77
N LYS A 30 6.88 14.49 6.50
CA LYS A 30 6.21 15.48 5.64
C LYS A 30 4.71 15.61 5.94
N TYR A 31 4.04 14.50 6.24
CA TYR A 31 2.57 14.45 6.34
C TYR A 31 2.05 14.09 7.74
N ALA A 32 2.86 14.22 8.79
CA ALA A 32 2.53 13.79 10.16
C ALA A 32 1.12 14.20 10.64
N LYS A 33 0.67 15.41 10.29
CA LYS A 33 -0.65 15.94 10.69
C LYS A 33 -1.82 15.47 9.84
N GLU A 34 -1.55 14.83 8.72
CA GLU A 34 -2.52 14.41 7.71
C GLU A 34 -2.50 12.88 7.50
N MET A 35 -1.69 12.14 8.26
CA MET A 35 -1.45 10.71 8.02
C MET A 35 -2.74 9.90 7.97
N GLU A 36 -3.69 10.15 8.87
CA GLU A 36 -5.02 9.51 8.87
C GLU A 36 -5.74 9.65 7.52
N SER A 37 -5.60 10.80 6.86
CA SER A 37 -6.19 11.04 5.53
C SER A 37 -5.35 10.46 4.39
N LYS A 38 -4.04 10.30 4.58
CA LYS A 38 -3.12 9.81 3.54
C LYS A 38 -3.19 8.30 3.35
N ILE A 39 -3.49 7.56 4.42
CA ILE A 39 -3.64 6.10 4.37
C ILE A 39 -4.73 5.68 3.37
N PRO A 40 -6.00 6.10 3.52
CA PRO A 40 -7.04 5.73 2.57
C PRO A 40 -6.82 6.35 1.19
N LEU A 41 -6.26 7.57 1.12
CA LEU A 41 -5.94 8.21 -0.15
C LEU A 41 -4.95 7.36 -0.97
N ALA A 42 -3.86 6.87 -0.35
CA ALA A 42 -2.87 6.05 -1.03
C ALA A 42 -3.47 4.76 -1.60
N PHE A 43 -4.41 4.12 -0.89
CA PHE A 43 -5.04 2.91 -1.40
C PHE A 43 -5.98 3.21 -2.58
N GLY A 44 -6.75 4.29 -2.52
CA GLY A 44 -7.55 4.76 -3.66
C GLY A 44 -6.69 5.11 -4.89
N GLN A 45 -5.52 5.68 -4.69
CA GLN A 45 -4.56 6.00 -5.77
C GLN A 45 -3.91 4.75 -6.36
N LEU A 46 -3.53 3.78 -5.52
CA LEU A 46 -3.05 2.48 -5.96
C LEU A 46 -4.11 1.77 -6.82
N LYS A 47 -5.37 1.79 -6.38
CA LYS A 47 -6.48 1.23 -7.16
C LYS A 47 -6.67 1.93 -8.50
N ALA A 48 -6.53 3.26 -8.54
CA ALA A 48 -6.60 4.03 -9.78
C ALA A 48 -5.50 3.65 -10.78
N ARG A 49 -4.28 3.41 -10.29
CA ARG A 49 -3.12 3.07 -11.13
C ARG A 49 -3.08 1.60 -11.56
N PHE A 50 -3.44 0.69 -10.67
CA PHE A 50 -3.13 -0.73 -10.81
C PHE A 50 -4.33 -1.67 -10.69
N GLY A 51 -5.53 -1.16 -10.39
CA GLY A 51 -6.72 -1.99 -10.17
C GLY A 51 -6.74 -2.64 -8.79
N GLU A 52 -7.18 -3.89 -8.69
CA GLU A 52 -7.25 -4.58 -7.40
C GLU A 52 -5.88 -5.12 -6.94
N PRO A 53 -5.62 -5.18 -5.63
CA PRO A 53 -4.37 -5.74 -5.10
C PRO A 53 -4.29 -7.25 -5.31
N SER A 54 -3.08 -7.81 -5.16
CA SER A 54 -2.84 -9.26 -5.18
C SER A 54 -3.60 -9.99 -4.07
N TYR A 55 -3.81 -9.32 -2.94
CA TYR A 55 -4.73 -9.75 -1.89
C TYR A 55 -5.31 -8.54 -1.16
N LEU A 56 -6.45 -8.75 -0.51
CA LEU A 56 -7.10 -7.80 0.38
C LEU A 56 -7.57 -8.55 1.63
N THR A 57 -7.26 -8.02 2.81
CA THR A 57 -7.67 -8.59 4.10
C THR A 57 -8.34 -7.54 4.98
N LYS A 58 -8.97 -7.99 6.06
CA LYS A 58 -9.52 -7.13 7.11
C LYS A 58 -8.49 -6.78 8.19
N ASN A 59 -7.29 -7.36 8.19
CA ASN A 59 -6.22 -6.95 9.09
C ASN A 59 -5.60 -5.66 8.54
N PHE A 60 -5.78 -4.53 9.24
CA PHE A 60 -5.31 -3.24 8.76
C PHE A 60 -3.78 -3.21 8.52
N GLU A 61 -3.02 -3.88 9.39
CA GLU A 61 -1.56 -3.94 9.35
C GLU A 61 -1.02 -4.86 8.25
N ASN A 62 -1.93 -5.56 7.56
CA ASN A 62 -1.68 -6.41 6.40
C ASN A 62 -2.85 -6.31 5.41
N MET A 63 -3.36 -5.09 5.18
CA MET A 63 -4.64 -4.89 4.51
C MET A 63 -4.57 -5.28 3.03
N TYR A 64 -3.48 -4.95 2.35
CA TYR A 64 -3.30 -5.27 0.94
C TYR A 64 -1.82 -5.36 0.56
N SER A 65 -1.56 -5.99 -0.58
CA SER A 65 -0.29 -5.87 -1.30
C SER A 65 -0.50 -5.91 -2.81
N TYR A 66 0.27 -5.11 -3.53
CA TYR A 66 0.40 -5.14 -4.99
C TYR A 66 1.79 -5.64 -5.36
N ASN A 67 1.88 -6.63 -6.24
CA ASN A 67 3.15 -7.04 -6.83
C ASN A 67 3.41 -6.21 -8.10
N LEU A 68 4.37 -5.29 -8.04
CA LEU A 68 4.61 -4.27 -9.07
C LEU A 68 5.98 -4.43 -9.72
N CYS A 69 6.05 -4.02 -10.99
CA CYS A 69 7.28 -3.96 -11.77
C CYS A 69 7.51 -2.52 -12.22
N ALA A 70 8.69 -2.00 -11.95
CA ALA A 70 9.20 -0.78 -12.55
C ALA A 70 10.16 -1.17 -13.68
N GLU A 71 9.82 -0.80 -14.90
CA GLU A 71 10.64 -1.06 -16.09
C GLU A 71 11.28 0.24 -16.55
N ALA A 72 12.62 0.29 -16.53
CA ALA A 72 13.39 1.43 -17.03
C ALA A 72 13.46 1.42 -18.57
N GLU A 73 13.80 2.56 -19.18
CA GLU A 73 13.90 2.70 -20.64
C GLU A 73 14.88 1.72 -21.31
N ASN A 74 15.90 1.27 -20.58
CA ASN A 74 16.87 0.28 -21.03
C ASN A 74 16.33 -1.18 -20.98
N GLY A 75 15.08 -1.37 -20.55
CA GLY A 75 14.44 -2.68 -20.36
C GLY A 75 14.77 -3.38 -19.04
N GLU A 76 15.54 -2.74 -18.17
CA GLU A 76 15.85 -3.26 -16.84
C GLU A 76 14.59 -3.23 -15.96
N LYS A 77 14.35 -4.32 -15.23
CA LYS A 77 13.16 -4.51 -14.40
C LYS A 77 13.52 -4.55 -12.93
N PHE A 78 12.77 -3.80 -12.13
CA PHE A 78 12.85 -3.80 -10.69
C PHE A 78 11.52 -4.28 -10.11
N TYR A 79 11.56 -5.36 -9.34
CA TYR A 79 10.38 -5.92 -8.69
C TYR A 79 10.19 -5.29 -7.31
N LEU A 80 9.01 -4.70 -7.14
CA LEU A 80 8.61 -3.95 -5.97
C LEU A 80 7.27 -4.49 -5.47
N TYR A 81 6.93 -4.20 -4.23
CA TYR A 81 5.57 -4.41 -3.74
C TYR A 81 5.09 -3.19 -2.97
N ALA A 82 3.87 -2.74 -3.26
CA ALA A 82 3.20 -1.67 -2.52
C ALA A 82 2.18 -2.29 -1.57
N TYR A 83 2.30 -2.05 -0.28
CA TYR A 83 1.57 -2.78 0.76
C TYR A 83 1.10 -1.85 1.88
N CYS A 84 0.11 -2.28 2.65
CA CYS A 84 -0.25 -1.64 3.92
C CYS A 84 0.39 -2.43 5.06
N GLY A 85 1.32 -1.81 5.79
CA GLY A 85 1.96 -2.38 6.97
C GLY A 85 1.48 -1.75 8.28
N PRO A 86 2.09 -2.10 9.43
CA PRO A 86 1.75 -1.53 10.74
C PRO A 86 1.85 0.00 10.80
N THR A 87 2.75 0.60 10.01
CA THR A 87 2.94 2.05 9.93
C THR A 87 2.22 2.70 8.74
N GLY A 88 1.36 1.94 8.06
CA GLY A 88 0.59 2.39 6.90
C GLY A 88 1.20 2.01 5.53
N PRO A 89 0.75 2.67 4.45
CA PRO A 89 1.14 2.35 3.08
C PRO A 89 2.63 2.58 2.78
N ALA A 90 3.28 1.54 2.26
CA ALA A 90 4.71 1.53 1.98
C ALA A 90 5.04 0.78 0.70
N ILE A 91 6.29 0.93 0.26
CA ILE A 91 6.89 0.22 -0.86
C ILE A 91 8.08 -0.58 -0.34
N GLY A 92 8.13 -1.84 -0.72
CA GLY A 92 9.25 -2.74 -0.45
C GLY A 92 9.84 -3.33 -1.73
N GLY A 93 11.01 -3.95 -1.58
CA GLY A 93 11.79 -4.52 -2.65
C GLY A 93 13.18 -4.94 -2.16
N ASN A 94 14.14 -5.07 -3.06
CA ASN A 94 15.54 -5.30 -2.70
C ASN A 94 16.19 -4.01 -2.17
N SER A 95 16.06 -3.74 -0.88
CA SER A 95 16.57 -2.52 -0.21
C SER A 95 18.11 -2.43 -0.13
N GLY A 96 18.85 -3.40 -0.67
CA GLY A 96 20.31 -3.34 -0.79
C GLY A 96 20.79 -2.82 -2.14
N ASP A 97 19.87 -2.61 -3.10
CA ASP A 97 20.18 -2.17 -4.45
C ASP A 97 19.72 -0.72 -4.70
N GLU A 98 20.67 0.17 -4.97
CA GLU A 98 20.42 1.60 -5.17
C GLU A 98 19.45 1.88 -6.33
N SER A 99 19.48 1.05 -7.39
CA SER A 99 18.58 1.19 -8.53
C SER A 99 17.14 0.83 -8.15
N THR A 100 16.95 -0.24 -7.38
CA THR A 100 15.65 -0.62 -6.80
C THR A 100 15.13 0.45 -5.85
N GLU A 101 15.98 1.05 -5.01
CA GLU A 101 15.56 2.16 -4.14
C GLU A 101 15.08 3.39 -4.91
N LYS A 102 15.77 3.74 -6.01
CA LYS A 102 15.36 4.83 -6.90
C LYS A 102 14.03 4.52 -7.57
N ALA A 103 13.83 3.29 -8.05
CA ALA A 103 12.57 2.85 -8.63
C ALA A 103 11.43 2.90 -7.62
N ALA A 104 11.66 2.51 -6.37
CA ALA A 104 10.67 2.56 -5.30
C ALA A 104 10.24 4.01 -4.97
N ARG A 105 11.17 4.95 -4.90
CA ARG A 105 10.85 6.37 -4.68
C ARG A 105 10.07 6.96 -5.86
N ALA A 106 10.47 6.65 -7.09
CA ALA A 106 9.73 7.06 -8.27
C ALA A 106 8.31 6.46 -8.33
N LEU A 107 8.13 5.23 -7.85
CA LEU A 107 6.81 4.60 -7.71
C LEU A 107 5.94 5.33 -6.68
N ALA A 108 6.50 5.74 -5.53
CA ALA A 108 5.77 6.53 -4.54
C ALA A 108 5.25 7.84 -5.17
N ASP A 109 6.12 8.58 -5.86
CA ASP A 109 5.75 9.82 -6.56
C ASP A 109 4.65 9.57 -7.61
N TYR A 110 4.79 8.50 -8.41
CA TYR A 110 3.80 8.13 -9.42
C TYR A 110 2.41 7.79 -8.84
N ILE A 111 2.38 7.18 -7.65
CA ILE A 111 1.13 6.87 -6.93
C ILE A 111 0.49 8.16 -6.43
N ILE A 112 1.23 9.02 -5.73
CA ILE A 112 0.67 10.23 -5.11
C ILE A 112 0.16 11.28 -6.12
N GLU A 113 0.65 11.21 -7.36
CA GLU A 113 0.19 12.05 -8.48
C GLU A 113 -1.15 11.60 -9.08
N ALA A 114 -1.64 10.41 -8.73
CA ALA A 114 -2.92 9.91 -9.24
C ALA A 114 -4.10 10.60 -8.55
N ASP A 115 -5.18 10.82 -9.31
CA ASP A 115 -6.51 10.92 -8.71
C ASP A 115 -6.87 9.58 -8.08
N SER A 116 -7.46 9.60 -6.89
CA SER A 116 -7.94 8.39 -6.22
C SER A 116 -9.28 7.93 -6.78
N VAL A 117 -9.52 6.62 -6.82
CA VAL A 117 -10.88 6.10 -7.01
C VAL A 117 -11.62 6.03 -5.68
N ASP A 118 -12.94 6.18 -5.76
CA ASP A 118 -13.83 6.00 -4.61
C ASP A 118 -13.88 4.53 -4.19
N TYR A 119 -13.83 4.30 -2.89
CA TYR A 119 -13.99 2.97 -2.28
C TYR A 119 -14.31 3.12 -0.80
N GLU A 120 -14.80 2.04 -0.20
CA GLU A 120 -14.98 1.90 1.24
C GLU A 120 -14.47 0.51 1.66
N ILE A 121 -13.81 0.44 2.82
CA ILE A 121 -13.37 -0.81 3.41
C ILE A 121 -13.50 -0.77 4.93
N GLU A 122 -13.92 -1.91 5.48
CA GLU A 122 -13.83 -2.22 6.90
C GLU A 122 -12.57 -3.03 7.18
N ALA A 123 -11.76 -2.58 8.14
CA ALA A 123 -10.55 -3.24 8.61
C ALA A 123 -10.47 -3.18 10.14
N TYR A 124 -9.50 -3.87 10.72
CA TYR A 124 -9.30 -3.97 12.17
C TYR A 124 -7.83 -3.76 12.48
N TYR A 125 -7.54 -2.89 13.44
CA TYR A 125 -6.23 -2.82 14.06
C TYR A 125 -6.14 -3.95 15.11
N LEU A 126 -5.04 -4.69 15.13
CA LEU A 126 -4.88 -5.83 16.05
C LEU A 126 -4.16 -5.45 17.35
N ASP A 127 -3.31 -4.43 17.31
CA ASP A 127 -2.60 -3.90 18.50
C ASP A 127 -3.53 -3.25 19.54
N GLY A 128 -4.72 -2.83 19.12
CA GLY A 128 -5.81 -2.42 19.99
C GLY A 128 -7.12 -2.79 19.30
N PRO A 129 -8.12 -3.36 20.01
CA PRO A 129 -9.33 -3.89 19.41
C PRO A 129 -10.14 -2.73 18.85
N CYS A 130 -9.87 -2.38 17.59
CA CYS A 130 -10.43 -1.21 16.95
C CYS A 130 -10.90 -1.59 15.56
N ARG A 131 -12.19 -1.36 15.32
CA ARG A 131 -12.79 -1.43 14.00
C ARG A 131 -12.58 -0.11 13.29
N LEU A 132 -12.04 -0.19 12.08
CA LEU A 132 -11.82 0.92 11.17
C LEU A 132 -12.76 0.80 9.97
N VAL A 133 -13.47 1.87 9.65
CA VAL A 133 -14.09 2.05 8.33
C VAL A 133 -13.44 3.24 7.65
N GLN A 134 -12.81 3.02 6.51
CA GLN A 134 -12.09 4.05 5.77
C GLN A 134 -12.35 3.97 4.27
N GLY A 135 -12.08 5.05 3.57
CA GLY A 135 -12.33 5.12 2.15
C GLY A 135 -12.01 6.46 1.53
N VAL A 136 -12.36 6.58 0.26
CA VAL A 136 -12.37 7.82 -0.49
C VAL A 136 -13.77 7.98 -1.07
N LYS A 137 -14.32 9.19 -0.94
CA LYS A 137 -15.60 9.56 -1.55
C LYS A 137 -15.49 10.91 -2.23
N ASP A 138 -15.81 10.98 -3.51
CA ASP A 138 -15.67 12.18 -4.35
C ASP A 138 -14.27 12.82 -4.23
N GLY A 139 -13.22 11.98 -4.16
CA GLY A 139 -11.83 12.41 -3.97
C GLY A 139 -11.47 12.88 -2.55
N VAL A 140 -12.38 12.77 -1.59
CA VAL A 140 -12.14 13.13 -0.18
C VAL A 140 -11.91 11.87 0.65
N PRO A 141 -10.71 11.67 1.24
CA PRO A 141 -10.45 10.56 2.14
C PRO A 141 -11.21 10.71 3.46
N TYR A 142 -11.69 9.60 3.99
CA TYR A 142 -12.31 9.52 5.32
C TYR A 142 -11.87 8.26 6.06
N SER A 143 -11.89 8.35 7.39
CA SER A 143 -11.57 7.25 8.29
C SER A 143 -12.40 7.43 9.57
N THR A 144 -12.94 6.33 10.07
CA THR A 144 -13.70 6.27 11.33
C THR A 144 -13.24 5.08 12.13
N GLU A 145 -12.94 5.32 13.40
CA GLU A 145 -12.45 4.32 14.34
C GLU A 145 -13.47 4.11 15.45
N GLU A 146 -13.69 2.85 15.82
CA GLU A 146 -14.54 2.44 16.91
C GLU A 146 -13.82 1.36 17.73
N GLU A 147 -13.65 1.62 19.02
CA GLU A 147 -13.15 0.62 19.97
C GLU A 147 -14.16 -0.53 20.08
N ILE A 148 -13.67 -1.76 19.98
CA ILE A 148 -14.44 -2.99 20.14
C ILE A 148 -13.86 -3.82 21.28
N GLU A 149 -14.60 -4.83 21.73
CA GLU A 149 -14.13 -5.71 22.81
C GLU A 149 -13.06 -6.68 22.30
N PHE A 150 -12.10 -7.02 23.17
CA PHE A 150 -11.01 -7.94 22.82
C PHE A 150 -11.47 -9.36 22.48
N ASP A 151 -12.65 -9.78 22.96
CA ASP A 151 -13.24 -11.09 22.69
C ASP A 151 -14.21 -11.08 21.49
N ASP A 152 -14.22 -10.00 20.70
CA ASP A 152 -15.00 -9.94 19.46
C ASP A 152 -14.59 -11.09 18.52
N PRO A 153 -15.52 -11.98 18.13
CA PRO A 153 -15.24 -13.10 17.23
C PRO A 153 -14.61 -12.69 15.90
N ALA A 154 -14.85 -11.46 15.42
CA ALA A 154 -14.26 -10.95 14.18
C ALA A 154 -12.73 -10.81 14.28
N LEU A 155 -12.17 -10.58 15.47
CA LEU A 155 -10.73 -10.50 15.68
C LEU A 155 -10.05 -11.88 15.62
N ALA A 156 -10.75 -12.94 16.05
CA ALA A 156 -10.21 -14.29 16.06
C ALA A 156 -9.94 -14.86 14.65
N GLU A 157 -10.63 -14.35 13.62
CA GLU A 157 -10.46 -14.76 12.23
C GLU A 157 -9.28 -14.04 11.52
N LEU A 158 -8.61 -13.10 12.19
CA LEU A 158 -7.52 -12.28 11.63
C LEU A 158 -6.11 -12.74 12.03
N TYR A 159 -6.01 -13.77 12.88
CA TYR A 159 -4.78 -14.45 13.30
C TYR A 159 -4.59 -15.79 12.56
#